data_AF-A0A6M6A2D1-F1
#
_entry.id   AF-A0A6M6A2D1-F1
#
_cell.length_a   1.000
_cell.length_b   1.000
_cell.length_c   1.000
_cell.angle_alpha   90.00
_cell.angle_beta   90.00
_cell.angle_gamma   90.00
#
_symmetry.space_group_name_H-M   'P 1'
#
loop_
_entity.id
_entity.type
_entity.pdbx_description
1 polymer ?
#
loop_
_entity_poly.entity_id
_entity_poly.type
_entity_poly.pdbx_seq_one_letter_code
_entity_poly.pdbx_strand_id
1 'polypeptide(L)' 'MQQFSKVEVFSLSAKICDRCGRRAELATSEFQEFLSLDRVAGYGSVFGDGECLRLDLCQHCTKKLLGVWIQSGIIA' A
#
# COMPACT_ATOMS: atom_id res chain seq x y z
N MET A 1 -13.63 24.30 34.77
CA MET A 1 -14.08 22.92 34.50
C MET A 1 -13.91 22.65 33.01
N GLN A 2 -13.41 21.47 32.62
CA GLN A 2 -13.25 21.08 31.22
C GLN A 2 -14.41 20.15 30.80
N GLN A 3 -14.83 20.24 29.54
CA GLN A 3 -15.81 19.35 28.92
C GLN A 3 -15.16 18.62 27.76
N PHE A 4 -15.46 17.32 27.66
CA PHE A 4 -14.94 16.45 26.60
C PHE A 4 -16.11 15.88 25.81
N SER A 5 -15.91 15.68 24.51
CA SER A 5 -16.86 15.04 23.59
C SER A 5 -16.25 13.74 23.03
N LYS A 6 -17.13 12.79 22.67
CA LYS A 6 -16.72 11.52 22.07
C LYS A 6 -16.51 11.72 20.56
N VAL A 7 -15.39 11.22 20.06
CA VAL A 7 -15.08 11.16 18.61
C VAL A 7 -14.86 9.71 18.20
N GLU A 8 -15.26 9.39 16.97
CA GLU A 8 -14.93 8.12 16.32
C GLU A 8 -13.74 8.34 15.38
N VAL A 9 -12.75 7.45 15.47
CA VAL A 9 -11.50 7.53 14.70
C VAL A 9 -11.33 6.21 13.96
N PHE A 10 -11.15 6.29 12.65
CA PHE A 10 -10.78 5.14 11.84
C PHE A 10 -9.27 4.95 11.89
N SER A 11 -8.83 3.76 12.29
CA SER A 11 -7.42 3.37 12.29
C SER A 11 -7.19 2.23 11.30
N LEU A 12 -6.02 2.25 10.67
CA LEU A 12 -5.59 1.18 9.77
C LEU A 12 -5.28 -0.07 10.59
N SER A 13 -6.02 -1.16 10.36
CA SER A 13 -5.82 -2.42 11.10
C SER A 13 -5.07 -3.48 10.30
N ALA A 14 -5.23 -3.46 8.96
CA ALA A 14 -4.63 -4.44 8.07
C ALA A 14 -4.54 -3.92 6.64
N LYS A 15 -3.72 -4.59 5.83
CA LYS A 15 -3.70 -4.49 4.36
C LYS A 15 -4.12 -5.81 3.75
N ILE A 16 -4.74 -5.75 2.57
CA ILE A 16 -5.12 -6.92 1.77
C ILE A 16 -4.48 -6.75 0.40
N CYS A 17 -3.76 -7.77 -0.07
CA CYS A 17 -3.11 -7.74 -1.38
C CYS A 17 -4.16 -7.83 -2.49
N ASP A 18 -4.21 -6.84 -3.37
CA ASP A 18 -5.20 -6.76 -4.46
C ASP A 18 -5.08 -7.92 -5.45
N ARG A 19 -3.88 -8.51 -5.58
CA ARG A 19 -3.64 -9.63 -6.50
C ARG A 19 -4.03 -10.99 -5.93
N CYS A 20 -3.65 -11.28 -4.69
CA CYS A 20 -3.78 -12.63 -4.13
C CYS A 20 -4.71 -12.73 -2.92
N GLY A 21 -5.30 -11.63 -2.47
CA GLY A 21 -6.20 -11.57 -1.31
C GLY A 21 -5.50 -11.80 0.02
N ARG A 22 -4.17 -11.88 0.07
CA ARG A 22 -3.45 -12.06 1.34
C ARG A 22 -3.67 -10.87 2.25
N ARG A 23 -4.16 -11.15 3.45
CA ARG A 23 -4.31 -10.18 4.54
C ARG A 23 -3.05 -10.17 5.42
N ALA A 24 -2.63 -8.97 5.81
CA ALA A 24 -1.56 -8.76 6.79
C ALA A 24 -2.03 -7.73 7.83
N GLU A 25 -1.94 -8.07 9.11
CA GLU A 25 -2.32 -7.17 10.21
C GLU A 25 -1.19 -6.15 10.49
N LEU A 26 -1.54 -4.95 10.95
CA LEU A 26 -0.63 -3.81 11.18
C LEU A 26 0.65 -4.16 11.94
N ALA A 27 0.56 -5.07 12.91
CA ALA A 27 1.69 -5.46 13.78
C ALA A 27 2.61 -6.55 13.17
N THR A 28 2.37 -6.99 11.94
CA THR A 28 3.14 -8.06 11.30
C THR A 28 4.23 -7.51 10.40
N SER A 29 5.34 -8.24 10.28
CA SER A 29 6.38 -7.93 9.30
C SER A 29 5.82 -7.95 7.88
N GLU A 30 4.91 -8.88 7.56
CA GLU A 30 4.25 -8.94 6.25
C GLU A 30 3.57 -7.62 5.88
N PHE A 31 2.95 -6.92 6.83
CA PHE A 31 2.28 -5.63 6.59
C PHE A 31 3.25 -4.52 6.19
N GLN A 32 4.43 -4.49 6.83
CA GLN A 32 5.44 -3.46 6.59
C GLN A 32 6.07 -3.59 5.20
N GLU A 33 6.08 -4.80 4.64
CA GLU A 33 6.68 -5.10 3.34
C GLU A 33 5.68 -4.99 2.15
N PHE A 34 4.49 -4.40 2.36
CA PHE A 34 3.58 -4.12 1.25
C PHE A 34 4.11 -3.00 0.37
N LEU A 35 4.06 -3.20 -0.95
CA LEU A 35 4.19 -2.13 -1.92
C LEU A 35 2.81 -1.49 -2.12
N SER A 36 2.65 -0.28 -1.60
CA SER A 36 1.43 0.53 -1.72
C SER A 36 1.65 1.68 -2.71
N LEU A 37 0.70 1.89 -3.62
CA LEU A 37 0.64 3.01 -4.54
C LEU A 37 -0.69 3.73 -4.32
N ASP A 38 -0.64 5.04 -4.11
CA ASP A 38 -1.81 5.93 -4.05
C ASP A 38 -1.40 7.27 -4.66
N ARG A 39 -1.76 7.48 -5.92
CA ARG A 39 -1.38 8.70 -6.65
C ARG A 39 -2.40 9.06 -7.72
N VAL A 40 -2.40 10.33 -8.09
CA VAL A 40 -3.16 10.84 -9.23
C VAL A 40 -2.28 10.86 -10.48
N ALA A 41 -2.84 10.44 -11.61
CA ALA A 41 -2.21 10.48 -12.92
C ALA A 41 -2.13 11.93 -13.45
N GLY A 42 -0.99 12.28 -14.04
CA GLY A 42 -0.77 13.59 -14.67
C GLY A 42 -1.35 13.66 -16.09
N TYR A 43 -1.20 14.82 -16.71
CA TYR A 43 -1.58 15.05 -18.12
C TYR A 43 -0.77 14.17 -19.08
N GLY A 44 -1.44 13.58 -20.08
CA GLY A 44 -0.85 12.64 -21.04
C GLY A 44 -0.57 11.25 -20.46
N SER A 45 -1.14 10.91 -19.31
CA SER A 45 -0.93 9.59 -18.68
C SER A 45 -1.56 8.47 -19.51
N VAL A 46 -0.85 7.35 -19.66
CA VAL A 46 -1.38 6.13 -20.32
C VAL A 46 -2.59 5.53 -19.60
N PHE A 47 -2.82 5.91 -18.34
CA PHE A 47 -3.98 5.50 -17.56
C PHE A 47 -5.17 6.44 -17.70
N GLY A 48 -5.01 7.59 -18.36
CA GLY A 48 -5.98 8.69 -18.36
C GLY A 48 -5.55 9.84 -17.45
N ASP A 49 -5.94 11.05 -17.82
CA ASP A 49 -5.59 12.28 -17.12
C ASP A 49 -6.43 12.44 -15.85
N GLY A 50 -5.79 12.71 -14.71
CA GLY A 50 -6.47 12.89 -13.43
C GLY A 50 -6.97 11.59 -12.77
N GLU A 51 -6.67 10.43 -13.37
CA GLU A 51 -7.09 9.13 -12.83
C GLU A 51 -6.41 8.80 -11.49
N CYS A 52 -7.20 8.25 -10.57
CA CYS A 52 -6.70 7.80 -9.27
C CYS A 52 -6.17 6.38 -9.36
N LEU A 53 -4.86 6.22 -9.22
CA LEU A 53 -4.20 4.92 -9.24
C LEU A 53 -3.97 4.46 -7.80
N ARG A 54 -4.54 3.30 -7.44
CA ARG A 54 -4.36 2.65 -6.15
C ARG A 54 -3.99 1.20 -6.33
N LEU A 55 -3.03 0.71 -5.54
CA LEU A 55 -2.59 -0.68 -5.56
C LEU A 55 -1.90 -1.04 -4.24
N ASP A 56 -2.27 -2.17 -3.66
CA ASP A 56 -1.59 -2.81 -2.54
C ASP A 56 -1.11 -4.22 -2.92
N LEU A 57 0.20 -4.44 -2.95
CA LEU A 57 0.80 -5.75 -3.22
C LEU A 57 1.62 -6.26 -2.03
N CYS A 58 1.35 -7.48 -1.59
CA CYS A 58 2.22 -8.15 -0.61
C CYS A 58 3.61 -8.43 -1.20
N GLN A 59 4.64 -8.53 -0.35
CA GLN A 59 6.04 -8.72 -0.76
C GLN A 59 6.24 -9.91 -1.71
N HIS A 60 5.43 -10.96 -1.60
CA HIS A 60 5.50 -12.12 -2.49
C HIS A 60 4.96 -11.83 -3.89
N CYS A 61 3.87 -11.07 -4.00
CA CYS A 61 3.36 -10.63 -5.29
C CYS A 61 4.29 -9.58 -5.91
N THR A 62 4.82 -8.67 -5.10
CA THR A 62 5.85 -7.70 -5.53
C THR A 62 7.06 -8.42 -6.11
N LYS A 63 7.63 -9.39 -5.40
CA LYS A 63 8.76 -10.20 -5.90
C LYS A 63 8.40 -10.99 -7.15
N LYS A 64 7.21 -11.60 -7.20
CA LYS A 64 6.78 -12.42 -8.35
C LYS A 64 6.54 -11.60 -9.61
N LEU A 65 5.92 -10.43 -9.47
CA LEU A 65 5.59 -9.56 -10.61
C LEU A 65 6.79 -8.73 -11.01
N LEU A 66 7.39 -8.02 -10.06
CA LEU A 66 8.36 -6.96 -10.33
C LEU A 66 9.81 -7.37 -10.08
N GLY A 67 10.05 -8.55 -9.51
CA GLY A 67 11.36 -8.94 -8.99
C GLY A 67 12.50 -8.92 -10.02
N VAL A 68 12.21 -9.13 -11.30
CA VAL A 68 13.23 -9.05 -12.37
C VAL A 68 13.66 -7.62 -12.70
N TRP A 69 12.87 -6.62 -12.30
CA TRP A 69 13.15 -5.19 -12.51
C TRP A 69 13.56 -4.48 -11.21
N ILE A 70 13.33 -5.09 -10.05
CA ILE A 70 13.75 -4.53 -8.76
C ILE A 70 15.27 -4.70 -8.60
N GLN A 71 15.97 -3.57 -8.47
CA GLN A 71 17.37 -3.56 -8.09
C GLN A 71 17.48 -3.77 -6.57
N SER A 72 17.90 -4.97 -6.16
CA SER A 72 18.12 -5.30 -4.75
C SER A 72 19.61 -5.25 -4.41
N GLY A 73 19.96 -4.64 -3.28
CA GLY A 73 21.32 -4.62 -2.74
C GLY A 73 21.30 -4.50 -1.22
N ILE A 74 22.41 -4.88 -0.58
CA ILE A 74 22.63 -4.61 0.85
C ILE A 74 23.13 -3.18 0.96
N ILE A 75 22.39 -2.31 1.66
CA ILE A 75 22.91 -1.01 2.06
C ILE A 75 23.89 -1.28 3.20
N ALA A 76 25.18 -1.10 2.92
CA ALA A 76 26.26 -1.24 3.88
C ALA A 76 26.35 -0.03 4.82
#